data_AF-A0A134BHL4-F1
#
_entry.id   AF-A0A134BHL4-F1
#
_cell.length_a   1.000
_cell.length_b   1.000
_cell.length_c   1.000
_cell.angle_alpha   90.00
_cell.angle_beta   90.00
_cell.angle_gamma   90.00
#
_symmetry.space_group_name_H-M   'P 1'
#
loop_
_entity.id
_entity.type
_entity.pdbx_description
1 polymer ?
#
loop_
_entity_poly.entity_id
_entity_poly.type
_entity_poly.pdbx_seq_one_letter_code
_entity_poly.pdbx_strand_id
1 'polypeptide(L)' 'MISNNTVKTDIMGLVAKGILREIALNKVKRGYVRTDEFDEIVYSY' A
#
# COMPACT_ATOMS: atom_id res chain seq x y z
N MET A 1 -12.33 -7.94 -14.29
CA MET A 1 -12.93 -6.92 -13.37
C MET A 1 -12.33 -7.13 -11.99
N ILE A 2 -11.66 -6.13 -11.42
CA ILE A 2 -11.09 -6.22 -10.07
C ILE A 2 -12.14 -5.72 -9.08
N SER A 3 -12.36 -6.46 -7.98
CA SER A 3 -13.34 -6.07 -6.95
C SER A 3 -12.74 -5.10 -5.93
N ASN A 4 -13.58 -4.29 -5.27
CA ASN A 4 -13.13 -3.43 -4.17
C ASN A 4 -12.43 -4.24 -3.05
N ASN A 5 -12.88 -5.47 -2.81
CA ASN A 5 -12.27 -6.32 -1.78
C ASN A 5 -10.88 -6.79 -2.22
N THR A 6 -10.70 -7.11 -3.51
CA THR A 6 -9.39 -7.45 -4.07
C THR A 6 -8.42 -6.28 -3.96
N VAL A 7 -8.84 -5.08 -4.39
CA VAL A 7 -8.01 -3.85 -4.26
C VAL A 7 -7.61 -3.60 -2.80
N LYS A 8 -8.56 -3.76 -1.86
CA LYS A 8 -8.28 -3.57 -0.44
C LYS A 8 -7.25 -4.57 0.08
N THR A 9 -7.42 -5.85 -0.25
CA THR A 9 -6.48 -6.91 0.16
C THR A 9 -5.09 -6.68 -0.42
N ASP A 10 -5.00 -6.28 -1.69
CA ASP A 10 -3.72 -6.02 -2.35
C ASP A 10 -2.97 -4.85 -1.68
N ILE A 11 -3.67 -3.73 -1.43
CA ILE A 11 -3.09 -2.57 -0.74
C ILE A 11 -2.65 -2.95 0.69
N MET A 12 -3.47 -3.70 1.43
CA MET A 12 -3.09 -4.20 2.76
C MET A 12 -1.85 -5.09 2.70
N GLY A 13 -1.74 -5.94 1.68
CA GLY A 13 -0.55 -6.78 1.45
C GLY A 13 0.70 -5.95 1.17
N LEU A 14 0.60 -4.88 0.37
CA LEU A 14 1.72 -3.97 0.10
C LEU A 14 2.15 -3.20 1.34
N VAL A 15 1.21 -2.81 2.20
CA VAL A 15 1.53 -2.18 3.50
C VAL A 15 2.19 -3.19 4.45
N ALA A 16 1.68 -4.41 4.54
CA ALA A 16 2.26 -5.46 5.38
C ALA A 16 3.68 -5.85 4.97
N LYS A 17 4.01 -5.73 3.67
CA LYS A 17 5.36 -5.94 3.11
C LYS A 17 6.30 -4.75 3.31
N GLY A 18 5.85 -3.66 3.91
CA GLY A 18 6.66 -2.44 4.08
C GLY A 18 6.91 -1.66 2.78
N ILE A 19 6.19 -1.97 1.70
CA ILE A 19 6.32 -1.28 0.40
C ILE A 19 5.54 0.04 0.41
N LEU A 20 4.40 0.07 1.09
CA LEU A 20 3.57 1.26 1.23
C LEU A 20 3.39 1.65 2.68
N ARG A 21 3.29 2.96 2.93
CA ARG A 21 2.86 3.51 4.22
C ARG A 21 1.46 4.11 4.09
N GLU A 22 0.57 3.74 5.01
CA GLU A 22 -0.76 4.33 5.11
C GLU A 22 -0.70 5.73 5.75
N ILE A 23 -1.43 6.68 5.18
CA ILE A 23 -1.65 8.02 5.73
C ILE A 23 -3.14 8.28 5.91
N ALA A 24 -3.51 8.92 7.02
CA ALA A 24 -4.88 9.36 7.23
C ALA A 24 -5.12 10.68 6.48
N LEU A 25 -5.99 10.67 5.47
CA LEU A 25 -6.41 11.91 4.79
C LEU A 25 -7.53 12.62 5.55
N ASN A 26 -8.37 11.86 6.25
CA ASN A 26 -9.34 12.34 7.23
C ASN A 26 -9.76 11.18 8.16
N LYS A 27 -10.85 11.36 8.93
CA LYS A 27 -11.38 10.34 9.86
C LYS A 27 -11.84 9.03 9.19
N VAL A 28 -12.15 9.06 7.88
CA VAL A 28 -12.71 7.94 7.13
C VAL A 28 -11.78 7.48 6.00
N LYS A 29 -11.18 8.41 5.25
CA LYS A 29 -10.37 8.13 4.07
C LYS A 29 -8.90 7.94 4.44
N ARG A 30 -8.31 6.91 3.83
CA ARG A 30 -6.88 6.60 3.87
C ARG A 30 -6.25 6.87 2.51
N GLY A 31 -5.01 7.34 2.54
CA GLY A 31 -4.12 7.42 1.39
C GLY A 31 -2.92 6.52 1.61
N TYR A 32 -2.16 6.25 0.55
CA TYR A 32 -1.00 5.36 0.59
C TYR A 32 0.14 6.00 -0.18
N VAL A 33 1.33 6.01 0.42
CA VAL A 33 2.55 6.57 -0.16
C VAL A 33 3.65 5.52 -0.18
N ARG A 34 4.60 5.64 -1.13
CA ARG A 34 5.80 4.80 -1.17
C ARG A 34 6.63 5.00 0.10
N THR A 35 7.22 3.91 0.60
CA THR A 35 8.24 3.95 1.66
C THR A 35 9.60 4.34 1.10
N ASP A 36 10.54 4.65 1.97
CA ASP A 36 11.89 5.04 1.57
C ASP A 36 12.65 3.84 0.95
N GLU A 37 12.30 2.62 1.41
CA GLU A 37 12.84 1.35 0.92
C GLU A 37 12.09 0.79 -0.30
N PHE A 38 11.12 1.53 -0.85
CA PHE A 38 10.27 1.04 -1.94
C PHE A 38 11.08 0.52 -3.13
N ASP A 39 12.02 1.32 -3.62
CA ASP A 39 12.82 0.99 -4.80
C ASP A 39 13.69 -0.24 -4.51
N GLU A 40 14.30 -0.34 -3.33
CA GLU A 40 15.09 -1.51 -2.94
C GLU A 40 14.25 -2.79 -2.90
N ILE A 41 13.03 -2.74 -2.35
CA ILE A 41 12.15 -3.92 -2.25
C ILE A 41 11.60 -4.32 -3.63
N VAL A 42 11.28 -3.36 -4.49
CA VAL A 42 10.67 -3.63 -5.80
C VAL A 42 11.71 -4.07 -6.84
N TYR A 43 12.93 -3.54 -6.77
CA TYR A 43 14.01 -3.87 -7.70
C TYR A 43 14.95 -4.98 -7.20
N SER A 44 14.76 -5.49 -5.98
CA SER A 44 15.45 -6.70 -5.48
C SER A 44 14.75 -8.01 -5.84
N TYR A 45 13.56 -7.94 -6.45
CA TYR A 45 12.85 -9.05 -7.08
C TYR A 45 13.22 -9.17 -8.56
#